data_AF-A0A849FN03-F1
#
_entry.id   AF-A0A849FN03-F1
#
_cell.length_a   1.000
_cell.length_b   1.000
_cell.length_c   1.000
_cell.angle_alpha   90.00
_cell.angle_beta   90.00
_cell.angle_gamma   90.00
#
_symmetry.space_group_name_H-M   'P 1'
#
loop_
_entity.id
_entity.type
_entity.pdbx_description
1 polymer ?
#
loop_
_entity_poly.entity_id
_entity_poly.type
_entity_poly.pdbx_seq_one_letter_code
_entity_poly.pdbx_strand_id
1 'polypeptide(L)' 'SHIFVDADKSYPENHWLHKFNELSVGFEVFNLFNNQNSITNTWVRDVESKNEFAIPNFMTTRVLNLRLKMRF' A
#
# COMPACT_ATOMS: atom_id res chain seq x y z
N SER A 1 -11.46 -1.65 5.99
CA SER A 1 -12.08 -0.60 5.17
C SER A 1 -13.49 -0.35 5.66
N HIS A 2 -14.02 0.85 5.46
CA HIS A 2 -15.39 1.20 5.80
C HIS A 2 -16.11 1.72 4.55
N ILE A 3 -17.34 1.27 4.34
CA ILE A 3 -18.16 1.58 3.18
C ILE A 3 -19.29 2.52 3.65
N PHE A 4 -19.31 3.73 3.11
CA PHE A 4 -20.30 4.74 3.44
C PHE A 4 -21.51 4.65 2.52
N VAL A 5 -21.29 4.55 1.20
CA VAL A 5 -22.35 4.39 0.20
C VAL A 5 -21.97 3.25 -0.74
N ASP A 6 -22.94 2.39 -1.01
CA ASP A 6 -22.83 1.26 -1.93
C ASP A 6 -24.20 1.01 -2.59
N ALA A 7 -24.26 0.12 -3.58
CA ALA A 7 -25.49 -0.16 -4.34
C ALA A 7 -26.69 -0.56 -3.44
N ASP A 8 -26.42 -1.27 -2.35
CA ASP A 8 -27.45 -1.73 -1.40
C ASP A 8 -27.81 -0.70 -0.32
N LYS A 9 -27.05 0.41 -0.23
CA LYS A 9 -27.16 1.39 0.85
C LYS A 9 -27.18 2.81 0.29
N SER A 10 -28.30 3.17 -0.32
CA SER A 10 -28.58 4.53 -0.78
C SER A 10 -29.16 5.40 0.33
N TYR A 11 -28.92 6.71 0.24
CA TYR A 11 -29.44 7.69 1.19
C TYR A 11 -30.55 8.52 0.54
N PRO A 12 -31.54 9.01 1.31
CA PRO A 12 -32.61 9.86 0.78
C PRO A 12 -32.08 11.22 0.30
N GLU A 13 -32.80 11.91 -0.60
CA GLU A 13 -32.35 13.14 -1.29
C GLU A 13 -31.90 14.27 -0.34
N ASN A 14 -32.45 14.33 0.88
CA ASN A 14 -32.06 15.33 1.89
C ASN A 14 -30.74 15.02 2.61
N HIS A 15 -30.11 13.88 2.33
CA HIS A 15 -28.88 13.45 2.99
C HIS A 15 -27.66 13.75 2.09
N TRP A 16 -26.59 14.28 2.67
CA TRP A 16 -25.38 14.69 1.94
C TRP A 16 -24.69 13.55 1.16
N LEU A 17 -24.82 12.30 1.63
CA LEU A 17 -24.31 11.11 0.95
C LEU A 17 -25.12 10.70 -0.29
N HIS A 18 -26.29 11.31 -0.55
CA HIS A 18 -27.10 11.01 -1.74
C HIS A 18 -26.41 11.35 -3.06
N LYS A 19 -25.46 12.31 -3.03
CA LYS A 19 -24.69 12.72 -4.23
C LYS A 19 -23.67 11.69 -4.70
N PHE A 20 -23.43 10.63 -3.92
CA PHE A 20 -22.44 9.62 -4.22
C PHE A 20 -23.15 8.30 -4.50
N ASN A 21 -22.81 7.69 -5.62
CA ASN A 21 -23.19 6.32 -5.95
C ASN A 21 -22.32 5.29 -5.21
N GLU A 22 -21.06 5.61 -4.97
CA GLU A 22 -20.15 4.82 -4.14
C GLU A 22 -19.25 5.74 -3.31
N LEU A 23 -19.09 5.44 -2.03
CA LEU A 23 -18.13 6.13 -1.16
C LEU A 23 -17.55 5.12 -0.17
N SER A 24 -16.23 4.93 -0.20
CA SER A 24 -15.54 4.08 0.77
C SER A 24 -14.17 4.62 1.14
N VAL A 25 -13.74 4.31 2.37
CA VAL A 25 -12.40 4.60 2.85
C VAL A 25 -11.72 3.32 3.33
N GLY A 26 -10.45 3.15 2.95
CA GLY A 26 -9.61 2.02 3.30
C GLY A 26 -8.34 2.52 3.98
N PHE A 27 -7.89 1.74 4.95
CA PHE A 27 -6.60 1.89 5.58
C PHE A 27 -5.93 0.52 5.59
N GLU A 28 -4.69 0.46 5.14
CA GLU A 28 -3.90 -0.75 5.02
C GLU A 28 -2.47 -0.45 5.52
N VAL A 29 -1.91 -1.36 6.32
CA VAL A 29 -0.51 -1.29 6.75
C VAL A 29 0.21 -2.51 6.20
N PHE A 30 1.16 -2.28 5.31
CA PHE A 30 2.05 -3.32 4.81
C PHE A 30 3.27 -3.44 5.72
N ASN A 31 3.73 -4.67 5.95
CA ASN A 31 4.84 -4.97 6.85
C ASN A 31 4.64 -4.45 8.29
N LEU A 32 3.58 -4.92 8.96
CA LEU A 32 3.21 -4.51 10.32
C LEU A 32 4.34 -4.71 11.34
N PHE A 33 5.13 -5.78 11.21
CA PHE A 33 6.22 -6.09 12.14
C PHE A 33 7.56 -5.41 11.77
N ASN A 34 7.62 -4.69 10.65
CA ASN A 34 8.84 -4.05 10.16
C ASN A 34 10.00 -5.05 9.95
N ASN A 35 9.71 -6.23 9.41
CA ASN A 35 10.71 -7.26 9.13
C ASN A 35 11.56 -6.85 7.92
N GLN A 36 12.88 -6.97 8.06
CA GLN A 36 13.85 -6.64 7.03
C GLN A 36 14.49 -7.92 6.48
N ASN A 37 13.81 -8.58 5.55
CA ASN A 37 14.37 -9.73 4.84
C ASN A 37 15.04 -9.26 3.53
N SER A 38 16.12 -9.93 3.14
CA SER A 38 16.75 -9.79 1.82
C SER A 38 16.32 -10.94 0.90
N ILE A 39 15.87 -10.65 -0.33
CA ILE A 39 15.44 -11.68 -1.29
C ILE A 39 16.63 -12.26 -2.06
N THR A 40 17.53 -11.40 -2.53
CA THR A 40 18.74 -11.78 -3.29
C THR A 40 19.91 -10.89 -2.89
N ASN A 41 21.14 -11.34 -3.15
CA ASN A 41 22.34 -10.52 -3.06
C ASN A 41 22.86 -10.25 -4.48
N THR A 42 23.14 -8.99 -4.80
CA THR A 42 23.89 -8.63 -6.02
C THR A 42 25.36 -8.65 -5.68
N TRP A 43 26.11 -9.50 -6.37
CA TRP A 43 27.56 -9.57 -6.20
C TRP A 43 28.23 -8.56 -7.11
N VAL A 44 28.96 -7.64 -6.51
CA VAL A 44 29.73 -6.62 -7.24
C VAL A 44 31.20 -6.89 -7.01
N ARG A 45 31.96 -6.94 -8.11
CA ARG A 45 33.41 -7.11 -8.07
C ARG A 45 34.08 -5.76 -8.21
N ASP A 46 35.03 -5.46 -7.33
CA ASP A 46 35.92 -4.32 -7.48
C ASP A 46 36.92 -4.57 -8.63
N VAL A 47 37.11 -3.58 -9.51
CA VAL A 47 37.96 -3.68 -10.70
C VAL A 47 39.44 -3.79 -10.34
N GLU A 48 39.87 -3.05 -9.31
CA GLU A 48 41.28 -2.97 -8.92
C GLU A 48 41.64 -4.14 -8.01
N SER A 49 40.91 -4.32 -6.90
CA SER A 49 41.23 -5.35 -5.92
C SER A 49 40.70 -6.74 -6.28
N LYS A 50 39.81 -6.86 -7.28
CA LYS A 50 39.10 -8.09 -7.68
C LYS A 50 38.28 -8.74 -6.57
N ASN A 51 38.10 -8.07 -5.43
CA ASN A 51 37.28 -8.54 -4.33
C ASN A 51 35.80 -8.48 -4.71
N GLU A 52 35.03 -9.43 -4.20
CA GLU A 52 33.59 -9.51 -4.42
C GLU A 52 32.83 -9.15 -3.15
N PHE A 53 31.86 -8.27 -3.30
CA PHE A 53 31.01 -7.79 -2.21
C PHE A 53 29.56 -8.16 -2.49
N ALA A 54 28.91 -8.75 -1.49
CA ALA A 54 27.48 -9.01 -1.53
C ALA A 54 26.71 -7.76 -1.12
N ILE A 55 25.91 -7.23 -2.05
CA ILE A 55 24.98 -6.13 -1.79
C ILE A 55 23.57 -6.73 -1.63
N PRO A 56 22.99 -6.76 -0.41
CA PRO A 56 21.67 -7.34 -0.17
C PRO A 56 20.55 -6.50 -0.76
N ASN A 57 19.56 -7.17 -1.37
CA ASN A 57 18.33 -6.56 -1.87
C ASN A 57 17.20 -6.76 -0.85
N PHE A 58 16.98 -5.74 -0.03
CA PHE A 58 15.96 -5.75 1.01
C PHE A 58 14.55 -5.57 0.43
N MET A 59 13.58 -6.26 1.02
CA MET A 59 12.16 -6.02 0.74
C MET A 59 11.71 -4.63 1.22
N THR A 60 10.59 -4.16 0.68
CA THR A 60 9.98 -2.89 1.09
C THR A 60 9.74 -2.84 2.60
N THR A 61 10.12 -1.71 3.19
CA THR A 61 9.88 -1.37 4.59
C THR A 61 8.37 -1.22 4.91
N ARG A 62 8.01 -0.87 6.15
CA ARG A 62 6.63 -0.58 6.53
C ARG A 62 6.05 0.55 5.69
N VAL A 63 4.92 0.29 5.05
CA VAL A 63 4.20 1.28 4.25
C VAL A 63 2.77 1.40 4.76
N LEU A 64 2.33 2.64 4.94
CA LEU A 64 0.96 2.99 5.28
C LEU A 64 0.23 3.39 4.01
N ASN A 65 -0.88 2.74 3.72
CA ASN A 65 -1.71 2.98 2.54
C ASN A 65 -3.10 3.46 2.96
N LEU A 66 -3.50 4.61 2.41
CA LEU A 66 -4.81 5.22 2.60
C LEU A 66 -5.52 5.24 1.25
N ARG A 67 -6.70 4.62 1.19
CA ARG A 67 -7.49 4.53 -0.04
C ARG A 67 -8.83 5.24 0.15
N LEU A 68 -9.14 6.15 -0.76
CA LEU A 68 -10.45 6.80 -0.84
C LEU A 68 -11.04 6.47 -2.22
N LYS A 69 -12.25 5.91 -2.25
CA LYS A 69 -12.96 5.61 -3.50
C LYS A 69 -14.29 6.36 -3.49
N MET A 70 -14.53 7.14 -4.54
CA MET A 70 -15.73 7.95 -4.73
C MET A 70 -16.27 7.75 -6.14
N ARG A 71 -17.58 7.56 -6.28
CA ARG A 71 -18.32 7.57 -7.53
C ARG A 71 -19.54 8.44 -7.36
N PHE A 72 -19.81 9.32 -8.32
CA PHE A 72 -20.95 10.22 -8.34
C PHE A 72 -22.06 9.68 -9.24
#